data_AF-A0A6A5W891-F1
#
_entry.id   AF-A0A6A5W891-F1
#
_cell.length_a   1.000
_cell.length_b   1.000
_cell.length_c   1.000
_cell.angle_alpha   90.00
_cell.angle_beta   90.00
_cell.angle_gamma   90.00
#
_symmetry.space_group_name_H-M   'P 1'
#
loop_
_entity.id
_entity.type
_entity.pdbx_description
1 polymer ?
#
loop_
_entity_poly.entity_id
_entity_poly.type
_entity_poly.pdbx_seq_one_letter_code
_entity_poly.pdbx_strand_id
1 'polypeptide(L)'
;MPPHLPTLPRNATAKEARAAAGLDFFHWEQFYEITREEAEDLLKRYPNCTWASLSYTEKEASHDRVTDRLKASKIEEVRRDILRWRMANVIRDCKTTAVRAAARAAAPSSTETQPASSEKTEKTTRPYDPVRDV
;
A
#
# COMPACT_ATOMS: atom_id res chain seq x y z
N MET A 1 -19.25 -11.47 -31.10
CA MET A 1 -19.21 -11.21 -29.65
C MET A 1 -17.88 -10.53 -29.33
N PRO A 2 -17.86 -9.32 -28.76
CA PRO A 2 -16.60 -8.75 -28.30
C PRO A 2 -16.07 -9.58 -27.12
N PRO A 3 -14.76 -9.86 -27.06
CA PRO A 3 -14.17 -10.64 -25.97
C PRO A 3 -14.36 -9.88 -24.67
N HIS A 4 -14.93 -10.55 -23.67
CA HIS A 4 -15.01 -10.05 -22.31
C HIS A 4 -13.56 -10.00 -21.79
N LEU A 5 -12.96 -8.80 -21.81
CA LEU A 5 -11.67 -8.59 -21.18
C LEU A 5 -11.77 -9.08 -19.73
N PRO A 6 -10.82 -9.89 -19.25
CA PRO A 6 -10.89 -10.50 -17.92
C PRO A 6 -11.05 -9.38 -16.89
N THR A 7 -12.10 -9.50 -16.07
CA THR A 7 -12.30 -8.66 -14.90
C THR A 7 -11.07 -8.83 -14.01
N LEU A 8 -10.50 -7.72 -13.55
CA LEU A 8 -9.24 -7.77 -12.83
C LEU A 8 -9.45 -8.56 -11.52
N PRO A 9 -8.70 -9.64 -11.25
CA PRO A 9 -8.88 -10.40 -10.02
C PRO A 9 -8.57 -9.49 -8.83
N ARG A 10 -9.27 -9.71 -7.71
CA ARG A 10 -9.10 -8.90 -6.50
C ARG A 10 -7.66 -8.89 -5.96
N ASN A 11 -6.90 -9.92 -6.30
CA ASN A 11 -5.52 -10.16 -5.90
C ASN A 11 -4.51 -9.72 -6.98
N ALA A 12 -4.99 -9.13 -8.07
CA ALA A 12 -4.13 -8.67 -9.15
C ALA A 12 -3.10 -7.69 -8.61
N THR A 13 -1.93 -7.68 -9.23
CA THR A 13 -0.85 -6.76 -8.98
C THR A 13 -1.05 -5.46 -9.76
N ALA A 14 -0.37 -4.39 -9.33
CA ALA A 14 -0.29 -3.13 -10.06
C ALA A 14 0.14 -3.30 -11.54
N LYS A 15 1.01 -4.27 -11.80
CA LYS A 15 1.52 -4.59 -13.13
C LYS A 15 0.43 -5.20 -14.02
N GLU A 16 -0.35 -6.14 -13.47
CA GLU A 16 -1.49 -6.75 -14.18
C GLU A 16 -2.62 -5.74 -14.40
N ALA A 17 -2.88 -4.88 -13.41
CA ALA A 17 -3.84 -3.79 -13.52
C ALA A 17 -3.47 -2.81 -14.64
N ARG A 18 -2.21 -2.42 -14.72
CA ARG A 18 -1.70 -1.55 -15.78
C ARG A 18 -1.74 -2.21 -17.16
N ALA A 19 -1.32 -3.47 -17.24
CA ALA A 19 -1.37 -4.24 -18.48
C ALA A 19 -2.81 -4.40 -18.98
N ALA A 20 -3.75 -4.65 -18.06
CA ALA A 20 -5.16 -4.72 -18.38
C ALA A 20 -5.72 -3.35 -18.79
N ALA A 21 -5.26 -2.25 -18.18
CA ALA A 21 -5.67 -0.90 -18.54
C ALA A 21 -5.15 -0.45 -19.92
N GLY A 22 -4.06 -1.05 -20.41
CA GLY A 22 -3.39 -0.62 -21.64
C GLY A 22 -2.76 0.78 -21.52
N LEU A 23 -2.56 1.27 -20.29
CA LEU A 23 -2.11 2.64 -20.04
C LEU A 23 -0.58 2.75 -20.04
N ASP A 24 -0.12 3.87 -20.59
CA ASP A 24 1.28 4.26 -20.56
C ASP A 24 1.76 4.57 -19.13
N PHE A 25 3.08 4.62 -18.90
CA PHE A 25 3.64 4.76 -17.54
C PHE A 25 3.19 6.05 -16.87
N PHE A 26 3.27 7.16 -17.60
CA PHE A 26 2.89 8.48 -17.10
C PHE A 26 1.37 8.58 -16.83
N HIS A 27 0.56 7.99 -17.71
CA HIS A 27 -0.89 7.92 -17.50
C HIS A 27 -1.24 7.07 -16.27
N TRP A 28 -0.50 5.97 -16.06
CA TRP A 28 -0.66 5.13 -14.89
C TRP A 28 -0.26 5.83 -13.59
N GLU A 29 0.83 6.60 -13.62
CA GLU A 29 1.29 7.40 -12.47
C GLU A 29 0.26 8.47 -12.11
N GLN A 30 -0.29 9.19 -13.10
CA GLN A 30 -1.33 10.17 -12.81
C GLN A 30 -2.62 9.53 -12.29
N PHE A 31 -3.04 8.40 -12.87
CA PHE A 31 -4.14 7.62 -12.32
C PHE A 31 -3.88 7.21 -10.86
N TYR A 32 -2.63 6.88 -10.52
CA TYR A 32 -2.22 6.51 -9.17
C TYR A 32 -2.37 7.67 -8.18
N GLU A 33 -1.98 8.87 -8.60
CA GLU A 33 -2.04 10.08 -7.79
C GLU A 33 -3.49 10.52 -7.58
N ILE A 34 -4.26 10.64 -8.66
CA ILE A 34 -5.70 10.98 -8.62
C ILE A 34 -6.48 10.01 -7.72
N THR A 35 -6.28 8.69 -7.89
CA THR A 35 -7.00 7.70 -7.08
C THR A 35 -6.57 7.69 -5.62
N ARG A 36 -5.33 8.07 -5.31
CA ARG A 36 -4.87 8.23 -3.93
C ARG A 36 -5.55 9.42 -3.28
N GLU A 37 -5.58 10.58 -3.94
CA GLU A 37 -6.25 11.77 -3.41
C GLU A 37 -7.73 11.54 -3.13
N GLU A 38 -8.45 10.89 -4.05
CA GLU A 38 -9.87 10.57 -3.83
C GLU A 38 -10.06 9.56 -2.70
N ALA A 39 -9.17 8.59 -2.54
CA ALA A 39 -9.22 7.68 -1.41
C ALA A 39 -8.94 8.36 -0.07
N GLU A 40 -8.04 9.34 -0.05
CA GLU A 40 -7.79 10.17 1.13
C GLU A 40 -8.98 11.07 1.45
N ASP A 41 -9.62 11.69 0.46
CA ASP A 41 -10.86 12.46 0.64
C ASP A 41 -11.99 11.59 1.20
N LEU A 42 -12.17 10.38 0.65
CA LEU A 42 -13.13 9.40 1.15
C LEU A 42 -12.84 8.99 2.60
N LEU A 43 -11.57 8.82 2.98
CA LEU A 43 -11.19 8.52 4.35
C LEU A 43 -11.37 9.72 5.29
N LYS A 44 -11.17 10.95 4.82
CA LYS A 44 -11.48 12.16 5.60
C LYS A 44 -12.98 12.25 5.87
N ARG A 45 -13.81 11.96 4.87
CA ARG A 45 -15.28 12.01 4.99
C ARG A 45 -15.85 10.81 5.74
N TYR A 46 -15.23 9.64 5.58
CA TYR A 46 -15.64 8.38 6.18
C TYR A 46 -14.42 7.59 6.72
N PRO A 47 -13.92 7.92 7.93
CA PRO A 47 -12.65 7.38 8.45
C PRO A 47 -12.58 5.86 8.57
N ASN A 48 -13.73 5.18 8.62
CA ASN A 48 -13.81 3.73 8.73
C ASN A 48 -14.43 3.04 7.50
N CYS A 49 -14.66 3.74 6.37
CA CYS A 49 -15.23 3.10 5.20
C CYS A 49 -14.26 2.13 4.51
N THR A 50 -14.82 1.22 3.73
CA THR A 50 -14.09 0.42 2.75
C THR A 50 -14.77 0.62 1.41
N TRP A 51 -14.05 0.42 0.30
CA TRP A 51 -14.68 0.50 -1.02
C TRP A 51 -15.91 -0.43 -1.14
N ALA A 52 -15.88 -1.60 -0.49
CA ALA A 52 -17.01 -2.53 -0.49
C ALA A 52 -18.24 -1.96 0.25
N SER A 53 -18.04 -1.26 1.37
CA SER A 53 -19.11 -0.72 2.22
C SER A 53 -19.74 0.57 1.69
N LEU A 54 -19.13 1.23 0.70
CA LEU A 54 -19.71 2.42 0.08
C LEU A 54 -20.98 2.07 -0.72
N SER A 55 -21.94 3.00 -0.75
CA SER A 55 -23.15 2.86 -1.56
C SER A 55 -22.81 2.88 -3.06
N TYR A 56 -23.72 2.41 -3.90
CA TYR A 56 -23.55 2.47 -5.35
C TYR A 56 -23.38 3.92 -5.82
N THR A 57 -24.16 4.85 -5.29
CA THR A 57 -24.10 6.28 -5.61
C THR A 57 -22.73 6.89 -5.30
N GLU A 58 -22.14 6.57 -4.15
CA GLU A 58 -20.81 7.08 -3.80
C GLU A 58 -19.71 6.48 -4.69
N LYS A 59 -19.85 5.20 -5.07
CA LYS A 59 -18.93 4.53 -6.00
C LYS A 59 -19.00 5.16 -7.39
N GLU A 60 -20.20 5.47 -7.86
CA GLU A 60 -20.42 6.13 -9.15
C GLU A 60 -19.91 7.57 -9.13
N ALA A 61 -20.22 8.35 -8.09
CA ALA A 61 -19.69 9.70 -7.94
C ALA A 61 -18.15 9.72 -7.89
N SER A 62 -17.53 8.75 -7.18
CA SER A 62 -16.08 8.60 -7.16
C SER A 62 -15.53 8.25 -8.55
N HIS A 63 -16.24 7.41 -9.30
CA HIS A 63 -15.86 7.06 -10.67
C HIS A 63 -15.92 8.27 -11.60
N ASP A 64 -16.99 9.06 -11.53
CA ASP A 64 -17.15 10.23 -12.37
C ASP A 64 -16.09 11.29 -12.06
N ARG A 65 -15.81 11.55 -10.77
CA ARG A 65 -14.71 12.46 -10.37
C ARG A 65 -13.35 12.01 -10.89
N VAL A 66 -13.01 10.73 -10.74
CA VAL A 66 -11.75 10.20 -11.25
C VAL A 66 -11.71 10.29 -12.77
N THR A 67 -12.81 9.96 -13.45
CA THR A 67 -12.91 10.04 -14.91
C THR A 67 -12.77 11.48 -15.42
N ASP A 68 -13.39 12.45 -14.76
CA ASP A 68 -13.29 13.86 -15.11
C ASP A 68 -11.85 14.38 -14.93
N ARG A 69 -11.19 14.01 -13.83
CA ARG A 69 -9.78 14.35 -13.60
C ARG A 69 -8.87 13.70 -14.65
N LEU A 70 -9.11 12.44 -15.01
CA LEU A 70 -8.37 11.75 -16.06
C LEU A 70 -8.56 12.39 -17.44
N LYS A 71 -9.80 12.77 -17.78
CA LYS A 71 -10.13 13.49 -19.00
C LYS A 71 -9.42 14.84 -19.06
N ALA A 72 -9.37 15.57 -17.94
CA ALA A 72 -8.62 16.82 -17.84
C ALA A 72 -7.12 16.62 -18.14
N SER A 73 -6.55 15.48 -17.73
CA SER A 73 -5.18 15.06 -18.03
C SER A 73 -5.00 14.40 -19.41
N LYS A 74 -6.02 14.36 -20.27
CA LYS A 74 -6.04 13.69 -21.58
C LYS A 74 -5.74 12.18 -21.51
N ILE A 75 -6.10 11.54 -20.41
CA ILE A 75 -5.94 10.09 -20.21
C ILE A 75 -7.23 9.40 -20.66
N GLU A 76 -7.08 8.26 -21.33
CA GLU A 76 -8.21 7.45 -21.78
C GLU A 76 -9.01 6.88 -20.59
N GLU A 77 -10.33 6.75 -20.79
CA GLU A 77 -11.25 6.29 -19.75
C GLU A 77 -10.85 4.91 -19.22
N VAL A 78 -10.61 4.84 -17.91
CA VAL A 78 -10.20 3.60 -17.26
C VAL A 78 -11.43 2.77 -16.95
N ARG A 79 -11.37 1.46 -17.23
CA ARG A 79 -12.49 0.55 -16.95
C ARG A 79 -12.90 0.58 -15.47
N ARG A 80 -14.22 0.55 -15.22
CA ARG A 80 -14.82 0.48 -13.87
C ARG A 80 -14.21 -0.60 -12.97
N ASP A 81 -13.83 -1.75 -13.53
CA ASP A 81 -13.22 -2.84 -12.76
C ASP A 81 -11.83 -2.51 -12.22
N ILE A 82 -11.03 -1.77 -13.00
CA ILE A 82 -9.68 -1.36 -12.62
C ILE A 82 -9.78 -0.29 -11.54
N LEU A 83 -10.71 0.66 -11.69
CA LEU A 83 -10.98 1.65 -10.65
C LEU A 83 -11.47 0.98 -9.37
N ARG A 84 -12.41 0.05 -9.45
CA ARG A 84 -12.91 -0.71 -8.30
C ARG A 84 -11.80 -1.45 -7.57
N TRP A 85 -10.94 -2.16 -8.30
CA TRP A 85 -9.77 -2.84 -7.73
C TRP A 85 -8.82 -1.83 -7.08
N ARG A 86 -8.54 -0.72 -7.77
CA ARG A 86 -7.63 0.32 -7.30
C ARG A 86 -8.10 0.96 -6.01
N MET A 87 -9.34 1.45 -5.99
CA MET A 87 -9.96 2.09 -4.82
C MET A 87 -10.02 1.15 -3.61
N ALA A 88 -10.33 -0.13 -3.83
CA ALA A 88 -10.32 -1.13 -2.75
C ALA A 88 -8.93 -1.35 -2.14
N ASN A 89 -7.87 -1.32 -2.96
CA ASN A 89 -6.50 -1.49 -2.48
C ASN A 89 -5.95 -0.22 -1.84
N VAL A 90 -6.13 0.96 -2.45
CA VAL A 90 -5.59 2.20 -1.88
C VAL A 90 -6.25 2.58 -0.55
N ILE A 91 -7.57 2.39 -0.39
CA ILE A 91 -8.24 2.63 0.89
C ILE A 91 -7.69 1.68 1.97
N ARG A 92 -7.42 0.42 1.61
CA ARG A 92 -6.79 -0.55 2.52
C ARG A 92 -5.35 -0.15 2.86
N ASP A 93 -4.56 0.27 1.88
CA ASP A 93 -3.17 0.68 2.05
C ASP A 93 -3.07 1.93 2.92
N CYS A 94 -3.93 2.94 2.71
CA CYS A 94 -4.00 4.14 3.55
C CYS A 94 -4.33 3.78 5.01
N LYS A 95 -5.31 2.89 5.25
CA LYS A 95 -5.62 2.39 6.60
C LYS A 95 -4.46 1.63 7.22
N THR A 96 -3.83 0.71 6.47
CA THR A 96 -2.70 -0.09 6.96
C THR A 96 -1.50 0.80 7.28
N THR A 97 -1.27 1.82 6.47
CA THR A 97 -0.21 2.81 6.68
C THR A 97 -0.47 3.65 7.91
N ALA A 98 -1.71 4.11 8.13
CA ALA A 98 -2.10 4.84 9.34
C ALA A 98 -1.92 3.99 10.61
N VAL A 99 -2.34 2.72 10.58
CA VAL A 99 -2.15 1.78 11.70
C VAL A 99 -0.65 1.52 11.95
N ARG A 100 0.15 1.33 10.90
CA ARG A 100 1.61 1.15 11.02
C ARG A 100 2.29 2.40 11.56
N ALA A 101 1.88 3.59 11.12
CA ALA A 101 2.40 4.86 11.63
C ALA A 101 2.07 5.04 13.12
N ALA A 102 0.83 4.73 13.52
CA ALA A 102 0.42 4.75 14.92
C ALA A 102 1.19 3.72 15.77
N ALA A 103 1.37 2.49 15.27
CA ALA A 103 2.16 1.46 15.96
C ALA A 103 3.65 1.87 16.08
N ARG A 104 4.20 2.57 15.09
CA ARG A 104 5.58 3.06 15.12
C ARG A 104 5.75 4.29 16.02
N ALA A 105 4.70 5.09 16.22
CA ALA A 105 4.68 6.20 17.18
C ALA A 105 4.40 5.73 18.61
N ALA A 106 3.67 4.62 18.78
CA ALA A 106 3.39 3.99 20.07
C ALA A 106 4.46 2.99 20.52
N ALA A 107 5.39 2.61 19.64
CA ALA A 107 6.59 1.88 20.05
C ALA A 107 7.47 2.82 20.88
N PRO A 108 7.74 2.53 22.16
CA PRO A 108 8.77 3.25 22.88
C PRO A 108 10.08 3.06 22.12
N SER A 109 10.79 4.15 21.86
CA SER A 109 12.19 4.13 21.46
C SER A 109 13.00 3.42 22.54
N SER A 110 13.04 2.09 22.53
CA SER A 110 14.12 1.32 23.14
C SER A 110 15.28 1.31 22.15
N THR A 111 15.87 2.48 21.96
CA THR A 111 17.26 2.59 21.51
C THR A 111 18.12 2.67 22.76
N GLU A 112 18.25 1.55 23.47
CA GLU A 112 19.35 1.35 24.40
C GLU A 112 20.06 0.06 23.98
N THR A 113 21.24 0.22 23.39
CA THR A 113 22.49 -0.47 23.79
C THR A 113 23.56 -0.08 22.78
N GLN A 114 24.23 1.04 23.05
CA GLN A 114 25.61 1.27 22.61
C GLN A 114 26.49 0.86 23.80
N PRO A 115 27.29 -0.22 23.73
CA PRO A 115 28.48 -0.33 24.53
C PRO A 115 29.64 0.08 23.63
N ALA A 116 29.99 1.37 23.67
CA ALA A 116 31.30 1.80 23.21
C ALA A 116 32.31 1.38 24.29
N SER A 117 32.77 0.13 24.24
CA SER A 117 33.99 -0.30 24.93
C SER A 117 35.15 -0.18 23.97
N SER A 118 35.90 0.92 24.12
CA SER A 118 37.33 0.96 23.82
C SER A 118 38.04 1.13 25.14
N GLU A 119 38.46 0.03 25.76
CA GLU A 119 39.75 0.00 26.45
C GLU A 119 40.28 -1.43 26.56
N LYS A 120 41.54 -1.57 26.18
CA LYS A 120 42.32 -2.81 26.18
C LYS A 120 42.73 -3.16 27.62
N THR A 121 42.40 -4.36 28.09
CA THR A 121 43.26 -5.07 29.06
C THR A 121 43.12 -6.60 28.92
N GLU A 122 44.16 -7.18 28.31
CA GLU A 122 44.88 -8.40 28.70
C GLU A 122 44.17 -9.65 29.28
N LYS A 123 44.46 -10.79 28.62
CA LYS A 123 44.87 -12.11 29.16
C LYS A 123 43.84 -13.03 29.86
N THR A 124 43.88 -14.29 29.39
CA THR A 124 43.55 -15.56 30.11
C THR A 124 42.06 -15.83 30.35
N THR A 125 41.45 -16.99 30.11
CA THR A 125 41.89 -18.36 29.78
C THR A 125 40.64 -19.07 29.25
N ARG A 126 40.77 -19.94 28.24
CA ARG A 126 39.68 -20.88 27.89
C ARG A 126 39.45 -21.81 29.08
N PRO A 127 38.24 -21.98 29.63
CA PRO A 127 38.01 -23.06 30.58
C PRO A 127 38.07 -24.39 29.82
N TYR A 128 39.07 -25.18 30.19
CA TYR A 128 39.31 -26.56 29.82
C TYR A 128 38.26 -27.45 30.48
N ASP A 129 37.67 -28.39 29.73
CA ASP A 129 36.67 -29.34 30.21
C ASP A 129 37.18 -30.79 30.03
N PRO A 130 37.76 -31.41 31.09
CA PRO A 130 38.34 -32.74 31.02
C PRO A 130 37.48 -33.89 31.58
N VAL A 131 36.18 -33.74 31.80
CA VAL A 131 35.36 -34.86 32.32
C VAL A 131 34.59 -35.56 31.18
N ARG A 132 35.36 -36.16 30.28
CA ARG A 132 34.90 -37.28 29.45
C ARG A 132 36.03 -38.30 29.30
N ASP A 133 36.27 -39.03 30.38
CA ASP A 133 36.72 -40.43 30.34
C ASP A 133 36.64 -41.01 31.76
N VAL A 134 35.59 -41.80 32.02
CA VAL A 134 35.59 -43.09 32.74
C VAL A 134 34.21 -43.75 32.65
#